data_AF-A0A1I7ZSY5-F1
#
_entry.id   AF-A0A1I7ZSY5-F1
#
_cell.length_a   1.000
_cell.length_b   1.000
_cell.length_c   1.000
_cell.angle_alpha   90.00
_cell.angle_beta   90.00
_cell.angle_gamma   90.00
#
_symmetry.space_group_name_H-M   'P 1'
#
loop_
_entity.id
_entity.type
_entity.pdbx_description
1 polymer ?
#
loop_
_entity_poly.entity_id
_entity_poly.type
_entity_poly.pdbx_seq_one_letter_code
_entity_poly.pdbx_strand_id
1 'polypeptide(L)'
;MMSAPMKISIAALKMWYGIALAEFSVSFVLWCVTFLLVAAIIYKSSVRHLYKNSPSLAFIFAICLLSGVFSMALLLFWISILTGLFPDQRKRAQLLLTLDMLVQSSRFEYDVATLALFVRRLTILVAPMKPRKFLVKFHVMCTILLSCGIVAAVIQLYIFHILGDASPIPEGCFSGLCLSQLRNKYTLPLIFRLTLTLSILSVGMAFLLLLRRKKFKSAADDKINKTVRYLFYIRILMEFLPVVTDTIVSKTFGIYITSYIGPYTIVGYAVECTASIFSYYKVLSRKTHKVGTAMKSSLEIGLRVCGKPVNADSACSASRSRRVSKSVANWLTPFTL
;
A
#
# COMPACT_ATOMS: atom_id res chain seq x y z
N MET A 1 11.00 47.59 14.81
CA MET A 1 12.10 47.35 13.84
C MET A 1 11.90 45.98 13.21
N MET A 2 11.29 45.93 12.02
CA MET A 2 11.18 44.69 11.23
C MET A 2 12.49 44.49 10.48
N SER A 3 13.28 43.50 10.91
CA SER A 3 14.50 43.08 10.23
C SER A 3 14.16 42.71 8.78
N ALA A 4 14.83 43.36 7.82
CA ALA A 4 14.69 43.04 6.40
C ALA A 4 14.94 41.54 6.20
N PRO A 5 14.05 40.81 5.50
CA PRO A 5 14.24 39.38 5.28
C PRO A 5 15.53 39.16 4.50
N MET A 6 16.47 38.46 5.11
CA MET A 6 17.70 38.01 4.47
C MET A 6 17.31 37.18 3.25
N LYS A 7 17.41 37.79 2.05
CA LYS A 7 17.25 37.10 0.77
C LYS A 7 18.48 36.23 0.57
N ILE A 8 18.53 35.08 1.23
CA ILE A 8 19.45 34.01 0.86
C ILE A 8 19.13 33.70 -0.60
N SER A 9 20.07 33.99 -1.50
CA SER A 9 19.89 33.74 -2.93
C SER A 9 19.73 32.23 -3.14
N ILE A 10 18.50 31.79 -3.36
CA ILE A 10 18.08 30.40 -3.60
C ILE A 10 18.80 29.82 -4.85
N ALA A 11 19.46 30.66 -5.65
CA ALA A 11 20.16 30.29 -6.88
C ALA A 11 21.35 29.31 -6.69
N ALA A 12 21.84 29.09 -5.46
CA ALA A 12 23.02 28.26 -5.22
C ALA A 12 22.71 26.80 -4.80
N LEU A 13 21.44 26.42 -4.63
CA LEU A 13 21.08 25.12 -4.06
C LEU A 13 20.59 24.15 -5.14
N LYS A 14 21.53 23.76 -6.01
CA LYS A 14 21.32 22.70 -7.00
C LYS A 14 21.46 21.34 -6.34
N MET A 15 20.41 20.53 -6.38
CA MET A 15 20.48 19.12 -5.99
C MET A 15 21.54 18.42 -6.85
N TRP A 16 22.38 17.59 -6.23
CA TRP A 16 23.39 16.84 -6.96
C TRP A 16 22.71 15.78 -7.84
N TYR A 17 23.01 15.81 -9.14
CA TYR A 17 22.45 14.90 -10.14
C TYR A 17 22.52 13.43 -9.72
N GLY A 18 23.65 13.02 -9.13
CA GLY A 18 23.85 11.63 -8.70
C GLY A 18 22.94 11.20 -7.54
N ILE A 19 22.51 12.12 -6.67
CA ILE A 19 21.54 11.80 -5.61
C ILE A 19 20.19 11.50 -6.24
N ALA A 20 19.73 12.34 -7.18
CA ALA A 20 18.44 12.15 -7.84
C ALA A 20 18.41 10.82 -8.61
N LEU A 21 19.48 10.52 -9.34
CA LEU A 21 19.63 9.26 -10.06
C LEU A 21 19.62 8.06 -9.11
N ALA A 22 20.29 8.14 -7.96
CA ALA A 22 20.27 7.10 -6.94
C ALA A 22 18.86 6.88 -6.36
N GLU A 23 18.14 7.94 -6.00
CA GLU A 23 16.77 7.86 -5.48
C GLU A 23 15.80 7.24 -6.50
N PHE A 24 15.90 7.65 -7.77
CA PHE A 24 15.09 7.08 -8.84
C PHE A 24 15.40 5.61 -9.07
N SER A 25 16.68 5.24 -9.06
CA SER A 25 17.12 3.84 -9.21
C SER A 25 16.63 2.95 -8.07
N VAL A 26 16.77 3.41 -6.82
CA VAL A 26 16.26 2.69 -5.64
C VAL A 26 14.75 2.53 -5.71
N SER A 27 14.02 3.58 -6.07
CA SER A 27 12.57 3.53 -6.24
C SER A 27 12.15 2.54 -7.32
N PHE A 28 12.86 2.51 -8.44
CA PHE A 28 12.61 1.58 -9.55
C PHE A 28 12.79 0.12 -9.11
N VAL A 29 13.88 -0.18 -8.40
CA VAL A 29 14.15 -1.51 -7.84
C VAL A 29 13.06 -1.93 -6.85
N LEU A 30 12.63 -1.03 -5.97
CA LEU A 30 11.55 -1.29 -5.01
C LEU A 30 10.22 -1.62 -5.70
N TRP A 31 9.88 -0.92 -6.78
CA TRP A 31 8.69 -1.24 -7.56
C TRP A 31 8.81 -2.60 -8.26
N CYS A 32 9.98 -2.94 -8.80
CA CYS A 32 10.23 -4.29 -9.35
C CYS A 32 10.02 -5.38 -8.28
N VAL A 33 10.59 -5.19 -7.08
CA VAL A 33 10.39 -6.10 -5.94
C VAL A 33 8.91 -6.19 -5.57
N THR A 34 8.20 -5.06 -5.58
CA THR A 34 6.75 -5.01 -5.32
C THR A 34 5.98 -5.88 -6.32
N PHE A 35 6.23 -5.74 -7.62
CA PHE A 35 5.60 -6.57 -8.65
C PHE A 35 5.90 -8.06 -8.47
N LEU A 36 7.15 -8.43 -8.21
CA LEU A 36 7.55 -9.81 -7.95
C LEU A 36 6.84 -10.39 -6.72
N LEU A 37 6.72 -9.61 -5.64
CA LEU A 37 6.00 -10.04 -4.44
C LEU A 37 4.50 -10.23 -4.71
N VAL A 38 3.86 -9.33 -5.46
CA VAL A 38 2.45 -9.49 -5.83
C VAL A 38 2.25 -10.70 -6.73
N ALA A 39 3.11 -10.91 -7.73
CA ALA A 39 3.09 -12.10 -8.57
C ALA A 39 3.22 -13.38 -7.72
N ALA A 40 4.14 -13.39 -6.76
CA ALA A 40 4.30 -14.51 -5.83
C ALA A 40 3.07 -14.72 -4.92
N ILE A 41 2.37 -13.67 -4.51
CA ILE A 41 1.11 -13.77 -3.76
C ILE A 41 0.01 -14.38 -4.64
N ILE A 42 -0.15 -13.90 -5.87
CA ILE A 42 -1.16 -14.40 -6.82
C ILE A 42 -0.90 -15.87 -7.18
N TYR A 43 0.37 -16.25 -7.35
CA TYR A 43 0.76 -17.63 -7.57
C TYR A 43 0.40 -18.54 -6.38
N LYS A 44 0.62 -18.06 -5.15
CA LYS A 44 0.30 -18.84 -3.93
C LYS A 44 -1.18 -18.82 -3.55
N SER A 45 -1.94 -17.81 -3.98
CA SER A 45 -3.34 -17.64 -3.60
C SER A 45 -4.13 -16.97 -4.71
N SER A 46 -5.23 -17.60 -5.13
CA SER A 46 -6.09 -17.00 -6.15
C SER A 46 -6.62 -15.64 -5.71
N VAL A 47 -6.70 -14.69 -6.65
CA VAL A 47 -7.22 -13.34 -6.41
C VAL A 47 -8.63 -13.39 -5.79
N ARG A 48 -9.46 -14.36 -6.22
CA ARG A 48 -10.78 -14.62 -5.64
C ARG A 48 -10.71 -14.99 -4.15
N HIS A 49 -9.73 -15.78 -3.74
CA HIS A 49 -9.51 -16.14 -2.34
C HIS A 49 -9.04 -14.92 -1.52
N LEU A 50 -8.13 -14.11 -2.07
CA LEU A 50 -7.67 -12.88 -1.44
C LEU A 50 -8.84 -11.90 -1.19
N TYR A 51 -9.65 -11.67 -2.22
CA TYR A 51 -10.82 -10.79 -2.15
C TYR A 51 -11.88 -11.31 -1.16
N LYS A 52 -12.17 -12.62 -1.16
CA LYS A 52 -13.13 -13.24 -0.25
C LYS A 52 -12.72 -13.09 1.22
N ASN A 53 -11.41 -13.15 1.52
CA ASN A 53 -10.90 -13.04 2.89
C ASN A 53 -10.83 -11.60 3.39
N SER A 54 -10.36 -10.67 2.56
CA SER A 54 -10.18 -9.27 2.95
C SER A 54 -10.26 -8.36 1.72
N PRO A 55 -11.46 -7.94 1.29
CA PRO A 55 -11.63 -7.20 0.05
C PRO A 55 -10.93 -5.83 0.08
N SER A 56 -10.87 -5.17 1.25
CA SER A 56 -10.14 -3.90 1.41
C SER A 56 -8.63 -4.07 1.17
N LEU A 57 -8.05 -5.22 1.53
CA LEU A 57 -6.62 -5.48 1.35
C LEU A 57 -6.31 -5.90 -0.09
N ALA A 58 -7.21 -6.64 -0.73
CA ALA A 58 -7.14 -6.91 -2.17
C ALA A 58 -7.20 -5.60 -2.97
N PHE A 59 -8.05 -4.66 -2.56
CA PHE A 59 -8.17 -3.35 -3.18
C PHE A 59 -6.88 -2.52 -3.03
N ILE A 60 -6.29 -2.50 -1.83
CA ILE A 60 -4.98 -1.86 -1.62
C ILE A 60 -3.91 -2.45 -2.54
N PHE A 61 -3.86 -3.77 -2.75
CA PHE A 61 -2.89 -4.37 -3.67
C PHE A 61 -3.11 -3.97 -5.12
N ALA A 62 -4.37 -3.88 -5.56
CA ALA A 62 -4.69 -3.40 -6.89
C ALA A 62 -4.20 -1.96 -7.08
N ILE A 63 -4.43 -1.09 -6.08
CA ILE A 63 -3.93 0.29 -6.11
C ILE A 63 -2.40 0.33 -6.08
N CYS A 64 -1.72 -0.46 -5.25
CA CYS A 64 -0.26 -0.51 -5.23
C CYS A 64 0.31 -0.94 -6.60
N LEU A 65 -0.30 -1.91 -7.28
CA LEU A 65 0.11 -2.31 -8.63
C LEU A 65 -0.05 -1.16 -9.63
N LEU A 66 -1.23 -0.51 -9.63
CA LEU A 66 -1.53 0.62 -10.51
C LEU A 66 -0.55 1.78 -10.27
N SER A 67 -0.33 2.10 -9.00
CA SER A 67 0.61 3.15 -8.56
C SER A 67 2.04 2.83 -8.97
N GLY A 68 2.43 1.55 -8.93
CA GLY A 68 3.74 1.09 -9.40
C GLY A 68 3.92 1.27 -10.89
N VAL A 69 2.89 1.02 -11.71
CA VAL A 69 2.96 1.23 -13.16
C VAL A 69 3.17 2.71 -13.47
N PHE A 70 2.37 3.60 -12.88
CA PHE A 70 2.53 5.04 -13.08
C PHE A 70 3.88 5.55 -12.55
N SER A 71 4.31 5.07 -11.38
CA SER A 71 5.60 5.47 -10.80
C SER A 71 6.78 5.02 -11.65
N MET A 72 6.77 3.79 -12.18
CA MET A 72 7.82 3.30 -13.08
C MET A 72 7.87 4.11 -14.38
N ALA A 73 6.73 4.47 -14.95
CA ALA A 73 6.67 5.35 -16.12
C ALA A 73 7.26 6.73 -15.81
N LEU A 74 6.89 7.34 -14.67
CA LEU A 74 7.45 8.61 -14.21
C LEU A 74 8.97 8.53 -13.99
N LEU A 75 9.47 7.46 -13.37
CA LEU A 75 10.90 7.25 -13.10
C LEU A 75 11.71 7.08 -14.39
N LEU A 76 11.22 6.27 -15.33
CA LEU A 76 11.83 6.12 -16.66
C LEU A 76 11.86 7.45 -17.41
N PHE A 77 10.80 8.25 -17.28
CA PHE A 77 10.74 9.56 -17.90
C PHE A 77 11.74 10.54 -17.28
N TRP A 78 11.87 10.57 -15.95
CA TRP A 78 12.92 11.33 -15.28
C TRP A 78 14.32 10.92 -15.76
N ILE A 79 14.63 9.62 -15.82
CA ILE A 79 15.92 9.13 -16.33
C ILE A 79 16.14 9.56 -17.79
N SER A 80 15.10 9.56 -18.61
CA SER A 80 15.17 10.03 -20.00
C SER A 80 15.43 11.53 -20.11
N ILE A 81 14.85 12.34 -19.22
CA ILE A 81 15.15 13.78 -19.13
C ILE A 81 16.62 13.98 -18.74
N LEU A 82 17.08 13.24 -17.73
CA LEU A 82 18.45 13.31 -17.19
C LEU A 82 19.53 12.89 -18.20
N THR A 83 19.17 12.07 -19.19
CA THR A 83 20.07 11.62 -20.27
C THR A 83 19.98 12.47 -21.54
N GLY A 84 19.09 13.48 -21.56
CA GLY A 84 18.93 14.38 -22.70
C GLY A 84 18.22 13.75 -23.91
N LEU A 85 17.49 12.64 -23.73
CA LEU A 85 16.85 11.90 -24.83
C LEU A 85 15.72 12.69 -25.53
N PHE A 86 15.15 13.68 -24.86
CA PHE A 86 14.03 14.47 -25.37
C PHE A 86 14.44 15.94 -25.59
N PRO A 87 14.48 16.45 -26.82
CA PRO A 87 14.93 17.83 -27.09
C PRO A 87 13.87 18.89 -26.75
N ASP A 88 12.58 18.65 -27.01
CA ASP A 88 11.50 19.62 -26.79
C ASP A 88 11.22 19.84 -25.29
N GLN A 89 11.48 21.04 -24.78
CA GLN A 89 11.30 21.35 -23.35
C GLN A 89 9.84 21.40 -22.91
N ARG A 90 8.94 21.86 -23.79
CA ARG A 90 7.52 22.08 -23.43
C ARG A 90 6.76 20.76 -23.35
N LYS A 91 6.94 19.89 -24.36
CA LYS A 91 6.36 18.55 -24.35
C LYS A 91 6.88 17.72 -23.19
N ARG A 92 8.16 17.87 -22.82
CA ARG A 92 8.74 17.26 -21.63
C ARG A 92 8.01 17.68 -20.36
N ALA A 93 7.84 18.98 -20.13
CA ALA A 93 7.15 19.48 -18.96
C ALA A 93 5.70 18.97 -18.88
N GLN A 94 4.94 19.03 -19.97
CA GLN A 94 3.56 18.55 -20.01
C GLN A 94 3.43 17.05 -19.72
N LEU A 95 4.28 16.22 -20.33
CA LEU A 95 4.27 14.78 -20.10
C LEU A 95 4.69 14.44 -18.66
N LEU A 96 5.72 15.11 -18.14
CA LEU A 96 6.16 14.95 -16.76
C LEU A 96 5.03 15.27 -15.78
N LEU A 97 4.34 16.39 -15.99
CA LEU A 97 3.24 16.83 -15.15
C LEU A 97 2.06 15.87 -15.19
N THR A 98 1.76 15.34 -16.37
CA THR A 98 0.70 14.34 -16.54
C THR A 98 1.04 13.06 -15.78
N LEU A 99 2.28 12.56 -15.89
CA LEU A 99 2.72 11.37 -15.17
C LEU A 99 2.76 11.58 -13.65
N ASP A 100 3.25 12.73 -13.19
CA ASP A 100 3.24 13.07 -11.75
C ASP A 100 1.82 13.09 -11.21
N MET A 101 0.87 13.68 -11.95
CA MET A 101 -0.53 13.69 -11.56
C MET A 101 -1.14 12.30 -11.45
N LEU A 102 -0.87 11.40 -12.40
CA LEU A 102 -1.33 10.00 -12.31
C LEU A 102 -0.77 9.31 -11.06
N VAL A 103 0.51 9.55 -10.73
CA VAL A 103 1.12 9.05 -9.50
C VAL A 103 0.43 9.63 -8.27
N GLN A 104 0.20 10.95 -8.20
CA GLN A 104 -0.49 11.58 -7.07
C GLN A 104 -1.94 11.09 -6.93
N SER A 105 -2.68 10.95 -8.03
CA SER A 105 -4.03 10.39 -8.04
C SER A 105 -4.04 8.98 -7.45
N SER A 106 -3.14 8.10 -7.91
CA SER A 106 -3.04 6.73 -7.39
C SER A 106 -2.65 6.70 -5.90
N ARG A 107 -1.83 7.66 -5.45
CA ARG A 107 -1.51 7.85 -4.04
C ARG A 107 -2.73 8.27 -3.20
N PHE A 108 -3.57 9.18 -3.70
CA PHE A 108 -4.81 9.54 -3.01
C PHE A 108 -5.76 8.36 -2.88
N GLU A 109 -5.89 7.53 -3.93
CA GLU A 109 -6.68 6.30 -3.84
C GLU A 109 -6.14 5.36 -2.76
N TYR A 110 -4.81 5.20 -2.69
CA TYR A 110 -4.15 4.37 -1.69
C TYR A 110 -4.41 4.88 -0.27
N ASP A 111 -4.36 6.19 -0.05
CA ASP A 111 -4.63 6.83 1.23
C ASP A 111 -6.09 6.61 1.66
N VAL A 112 -7.04 6.79 0.75
CA VAL A 112 -8.47 6.54 0.99
C VAL A 112 -8.73 5.07 1.31
N ALA A 113 -8.12 4.16 0.55
CA ALA A 113 -8.23 2.73 0.79
C ALA A 113 -7.64 2.32 2.14
N THR A 114 -6.53 2.94 2.54
CA THR A 114 -5.88 2.75 3.84
C THR A 114 -6.75 3.27 4.98
N LEU A 115 -7.30 4.48 4.84
CA LEU A 115 -8.25 5.04 5.81
C LEU A 115 -9.47 4.14 5.97
N ALA A 116 -10.05 3.69 4.85
CA ALA A 116 -11.18 2.78 4.84
C ALA A 116 -10.85 1.44 5.53
N LEU A 117 -9.64 0.91 5.35
CA LEU A 117 -9.18 -0.29 6.05
C LEU A 117 -9.14 -0.07 7.57
N PHE A 118 -8.58 1.05 8.03
CA PHE A 118 -8.51 1.39 9.45
C PHE A 118 -9.91 1.60 10.05
N VAL A 119 -10.77 2.38 9.40
CA VAL A 119 -12.14 2.62 9.85
C VAL A 119 -12.90 1.30 9.99
N ARG A 120 -12.84 0.43 8.98
CA ARG A 120 -13.50 -0.87 9.04
C ARG A 120 -13.00 -1.72 10.21
N ARG A 121 -11.69 -1.75 10.44
CA ARG A 121 -11.08 -2.52 11.55
C ARG A 121 -11.44 -1.93 12.90
N LEU A 122 -11.51 -0.61 13.00
CA LEU A 122 -11.99 0.12 14.16
C LEU A 122 -13.46 -0.22 14.46
N THR A 123 -14.34 -0.23 13.45
CA THR A 123 -15.75 -0.59 13.61
C THR A 123 -15.92 -2.02 14.14
N ILE A 124 -15.18 -2.99 13.57
CA ILE A 124 -15.20 -4.39 14.04
C ILE A 124 -14.75 -4.50 15.51
N LEU A 125 -13.79 -3.67 15.92
CA LEU A 125 -13.28 -3.62 17.29
C LEU A 125 -14.27 -3.00 18.27
N VAL A 126 -14.88 -1.88 17.91
CA VAL A 126 -15.83 -1.15 18.76
C VAL A 126 -17.09 -1.99 18.95
N ALA A 127 -17.69 -2.41 17.85
CA ALA A 127 -18.90 -3.21 17.81
C ALA A 127 -18.61 -4.52 17.08
N PRO A 128 -18.34 -5.63 17.80
CA PRO A 128 -18.13 -6.96 17.22
C PRO A 128 -19.46 -7.52 16.70
N MET A 129 -20.02 -6.86 15.69
CA MET A 129 -21.18 -7.36 14.97
C MET A 129 -20.74 -8.57 14.15
N LYS A 130 -21.60 -9.59 14.08
CA LYS A 130 -21.41 -10.68 13.11
C LYS A 130 -21.23 -10.03 11.74
N PRO A 131 -20.18 -10.37 10.97
CA PRO A 131 -19.88 -9.69 9.71
C PRO A 131 -21.05 -9.90 8.74
N ARG A 132 -21.92 -8.89 8.63
CA ARG A 132 -22.99 -8.88 7.64
C ARG A 132 -22.33 -8.63 6.29
N LYS A 133 -22.49 -9.57 5.36
CA LYS A 133 -21.93 -9.47 3.99
C LYS A 133 -22.28 -8.13 3.32
N PHE A 134 -23.48 -7.62 3.61
CA PHE A 134 -23.95 -6.33 3.12
C PHE A 134 -23.08 -5.16 3.58
N LEU A 135 -22.78 -5.03 4.88
CA LEU A 135 -21.96 -3.93 5.41
C LEU A 135 -20.54 -3.93 4.81
N VAL A 136 -19.97 -5.12 4.60
CA VAL A 136 -18.66 -5.25 3.97
C VAL A 136 -18.69 -4.76 2.51
N LYS A 137 -19.71 -5.15 1.75
CA LYS A 137 -19.88 -4.70 0.35
C LYS A 137 -20.12 -3.20 0.28
N PHE A 138 -21.01 -2.68 1.12
CA PHE A 138 -21.31 -1.25 1.22
C PHE A 138 -20.05 -0.43 1.51
N HIS A 139 -19.26 -0.84 2.50
CA HIS A 139 -18.00 -0.15 2.84
C HIS A 139 -17.01 -0.12 1.68
N VAL A 140 -16.83 -1.25 0.98
CA VAL A 140 -15.95 -1.32 -0.19
C VAL A 140 -16.46 -0.43 -1.32
N MET A 141 -17.76 -0.45 -1.59
CA MET A 141 -18.38 0.41 -2.61
C MET A 141 -18.22 1.89 -2.28
N CYS A 142 -18.48 2.32 -1.04
CA CYS A 142 -18.25 3.70 -0.61
C CYS A 142 -16.78 4.11 -0.75
N THR A 143 -15.85 3.20 -0.47
CA THR A 143 -14.41 3.47 -0.63
C THR A 143 -14.06 3.71 -2.10
N ILE A 144 -14.57 2.86 -3.01
CA ILE A 144 -14.35 2.99 -4.45
C ILE A 144 -14.98 4.28 -4.99
N LEU A 145 -16.21 4.59 -4.60
CA LEU A 145 -16.89 5.81 -5.05
C LEU A 145 -16.16 7.07 -4.57
N LEU A 146 -15.73 7.09 -3.30
CA LEU A 146 -14.96 8.20 -2.74
C LEU A 146 -13.61 8.34 -3.44
N SER A 147 -12.89 7.24 -3.70
CA SER A 147 -11.60 7.28 -4.39
C SER A 147 -11.75 7.79 -5.82
N CYS A 148 -12.74 7.30 -6.57
CA CYS A 148 -13.04 7.77 -7.93
C CYS A 148 -13.40 9.27 -7.94
N GLY A 149 -14.22 9.72 -6.99
CA GLY A 149 -14.57 11.15 -6.87
C GLY A 149 -13.37 12.05 -6.60
N ILE A 150 -12.45 11.61 -5.74
CA ILE A 150 -11.20 12.34 -5.45
C ILE A 150 -10.30 12.40 -6.70
N VAL A 151 -10.13 11.28 -7.41
CA VAL A 151 -9.32 11.25 -8.63
C VAL A 151 -9.92 12.14 -9.71
N ALA A 152 -11.23 12.11 -9.90
CA ALA A 152 -11.92 12.99 -10.84
C ALA A 152 -11.68 14.48 -10.48
N ALA A 153 -11.78 14.84 -9.20
CA ALA A 153 -11.52 16.20 -8.75
C ALA A 153 -10.05 16.63 -8.99
N VAL A 154 -9.08 15.75 -8.73
CA VAL A 154 -7.65 16.04 -8.97
C VAL A 154 -7.37 16.21 -10.47
N ILE A 155 -7.90 15.32 -11.31
CA ILE A 155 -7.77 15.41 -12.77
C ILE A 155 -8.43 16.70 -13.28
N GLN A 156 -9.60 17.05 -12.76
CA GLN A 156 -10.28 18.29 -13.11
C GLN A 156 -9.42 19.51 -12.77
N LEU A 157 -8.91 19.59 -11.54
CA LEU A 157 -7.99 20.66 -11.12
C LEU A 157 -6.76 20.74 -12.03
N TYR A 158 -6.22 19.60 -12.45
CA TYR A 158 -5.09 19.54 -13.38
C TYR A 158 -5.42 20.14 -14.74
N ILE A 159 -6.53 19.70 -15.36
CA ILE A 159 -6.95 20.16 -16.69
C ILE A 159 -7.16 21.69 -16.66
N PHE A 160 -7.88 22.20 -15.66
CA PHE A 160 -8.21 23.63 -15.60
C PHE A 160 -7.02 24.53 -15.26
N HIS A 161 -6.10 24.07 -14.41
CA HIS A 161 -5.05 24.96 -13.90
C HIS A 161 -3.67 24.74 -14.52
N ILE A 162 -3.36 23.56 -15.08
CA ILE A 162 -1.96 23.24 -15.41
C ILE A 162 -1.72 23.11 -16.91
N LEU A 163 -2.71 22.64 -17.69
CA LEU A 163 -2.51 22.37 -19.11
C LEU A 163 -2.23 23.65 -19.94
N GLY A 164 -2.72 24.80 -19.50
CA GLY A 164 -2.55 26.09 -20.18
C GLY A 164 -1.18 26.76 -20.00
N ASP A 165 -0.51 26.54 -18.85
CA ASP A 165 0.64 27.34 -18.40
C ASP A 165 1.94 26.54 -18.25
N ALA A 166 2.13 25.47 -19.01
CA ALA A 166 3.34 24.63 -18.86
C ALA A 166 4.61 25.40 -19.26
N SER A 167 5.36 25.91 -18.28
CA SER A 167 6.69 26.48 -18.47
C SER A 167 7.76 25.40 -18.61
N PRO A 168 8.93 25.74 -19.20
CA PRO A 168 10.09 24.85 -19.14
C PRO A 168 10.48 24.52 -17.69
N ILE A 169 11.01 23.32 -17.49
CA ILE A 169 11.49 22.86 -16.18
C ILE A 169 12.79 23.63 -15.86
N PRO A 170 12.89 24.30 -14.70
CA PRO A 170 14.10 25.02 -14.34
C PRO A 170 15.28 24.04 -14.17
N GLU A 171 16.47 24.47 -14.56
CA GLU A 171 17.67 23.64 -14.43
C GLU A 171 17.95 23.25 -12.97
N GLY A 172 18.31 22.00 -12.74
CA GLY A 172 18.58 21.47 -11.40
C GLY A 172 17.33 21.13 -10.59
N CYS A 173 16.13 21.20 -11.19
CA CYS A 173 14.89 20.78 -10.56
C CYS A 173 14.56 19.31 -10.89
N PHE A 174 14.72 18.43 -9.91
CA PHE A 174 14.48 16.98 -10.03
C PHE A 174 13.30 16.48 -9.18
N SER A 175 12.40 17.38 -8.79
CA SER A 175 11.24 17.08 -7.94
C SER A 175 10.02 17.85 -8.41
N GLY A 176 8.82 17.27 -8.28
CA GLY A 176 7.58 17.99 -8.61
C GLY A 176 7.41 19.28 -7.78
N LEU A 177 7.99 19.33 -6.56
CA LEU A 177 7.88 20.47 -5.65
C LEU A 177 8.76 21.67 -6.04
N CYS A 178 9.84 21.48 -6.80
CA CYS A 178 10.70 22.59 -7.21
C CYS A 178 10.17 23.38 -8.42
N LEU A 179 9.10 22.91 -9.06
CA LEU A 179 8.40 23.66 -10.08
C LEU A 179 7.66 24.84 -9.42
N SER A 180 8.34 25.97 -9.31
CA SER A 180 7.86 27.17 -8.60
C SER A 180 6.49 27.66 -9.06
N GLN A 181 6.18 27.52 -10.36
CA GLN A 181 4.89 27.88 -10.95
C GLN A 181 3.72 27.03 -10.43
N LEU A 182 4.05 25.85 -9.93
CA LEU A 182 3.09 24.89 -9.42
C LEU A 182 2.88 25.04 -7.93
N ARG A 183 3.74 25.78 -7.22
CA ARG A 183 3.66 25.90 -5.77
C ARG A 183 2.29 26.39 -5.29
N ASN A 184 1.73 27.43 -5.91
CA ASN A 184 0.39 27.91 -5.55
C ASN A 184 -0.70 26.90 -5.95
N LYS A 185 -0.58 26.29 -7.12
CA LYS A 185 -1.54 25.31 -7.68
C LYS A 185 -1.53 23.96 -6.92
N TYR A 186 -0.42 23.57 -6.31
CA TYR A 186 -0.24 22.33 -5.54
C TYR A 186 -0.57 22.49 -4.05
N THR A 187 -0.86 23.71 -3.59
CA THR A 187 -1.23 23.97 -2.20
C THR A 187 -2.49 23.17 -1.81
N LEU A 188 -3.49 23.12 -2.68
CA LEU A 188 -4.74 22.41 -2.40
C LEU A 188 -4.56 20.88 -2.34
N PRO A 189 -3.92 20.21 -3.33
CA PRO A 189 -3.55 18.79 -3.21
C PRO A 189 -2.72 18.49 -1.96
N LEU A 190 -1.78 19.37 -1.60
CA LEU A 190 -0.95 19.21 -0.41
C LEU A 190 -1.80 19.26 0.88
N ILE A 191 -2.66 20.27 1.03
CA ILE A 191 -3.58 20.39 2.18
C ILE A 191 -4.48 19.17 2.27
N PHE A 192 -5.03 18.73 1.13
CA PHE A 192 -5.89 17.55 1.07
C PHE A 192 -5.14 16.29 1.51
N ARG A 193 -3.90 16.10 1.02
CA ARG A 193 -3.03 14.99 1.41
C ARG A 193 -2.69 15.00 2.90
N LEU A 194 -2.36 16.17 3.45
CA LEU A 194 -2.10 16.35 4.87
C LEU A 194 -3.34 15.98 5.70
N THR A 195 -4.52 16.41 5.26
CA THR A 195 -5.79 16.12 5.93
C THR A 195 -6.09 14.62 5.93
N LEU A 196 -5.90 13.94 4.81
CA LEU A 196 -6.03 12.47 4.74
C LEU A 196 -5.01 11.76 5.63
N THR A 197 -3.76 12.21 5.63
CA THR A 197 -2.71 11.64 6.47
C THR A 197 -3.05 11.77 7.96
N LEU A 198 -3.47 12.96 8.41
CA LEU A 198 -3.92 13.20 9.79
C LEU A 198 -5.16 12.34 10.15
N SER A 199 -6.08 12.15 9.20
CA SER A 199 -7.23 11.27 9.38
C SER A 199 -6.81 9.81 9.56
N ILE A 200 -5.88 9.31 8.73
CA ILE A 200 -5.33 7.95 8.87
C ILE A 200 -4.62 7.78 10.21
N LEU A 201 -3.85 8.79 10.64
CA LEU A 201 -3.12 8.75 11.90
C LEU A 201 -4.06 8.72 13.11
N SER A 202 -5.08 9.59 13.13
CA SER A 202 -6.06 9.63 14.22
C SER A 202 -6.86 8.32 14.34
N VAL A 203 -7.40 7.80 13.23
CA VAL A 203 -8.12 6.53 13.21
C VAL A 203 -7.20 5.35 13.54
N GLY A 204 -5.97 5.35 13.02
CA GLY A 204 -4.97 4.33 13.29
C GLY A 204 -4.53 4.31 14.77
N MET A 205 -4.37 5.47 15.39
CA MET A 205 -4.11 5.58 16.83
C MET A 205 -5.28 5.03 17.65
N ALA A 206 -6.52 5.40 17.32
CA ALA A 206 -7.71 4.86 17.98
C ALA A 206 -7.79 3.33 17.84
N PHE A 207 -7.49 2.81 16.65
CA PHE A 207 -7.40 1.37 16.39
C PHE A 207 -6.34 0.70 17.28
N LEU A 208 -5.13 1.25 17.39
CA LEU A 208 -4.07 0.69 18.24
C LEU A 208 -4.42 0.71 19.73
N LEU A 209 -5.03 1.78 20.21
CA LEU A 209 -5.48 1.90 21.61
C LEU A 209 -6.53 0.83 21.95
N LEU A 210 -7.51 0.63 21.07
CA LEU A 210 -8.53 -0.41 21.27
C LEU A 210 -7.97 -1.83 21.12
N LEU A 211 -7.04 -2.04 20.18
CA LEU A 211 -6.34 -3.31 20.01
C LEU A 211 -5.52 -3.70 21.25
N ARG A 212 -5.00 -2.72 22.01
CA ARG A 212 -4.34 -2.98 23.30
C ARG A 212 -5.33 -3.40 24.39
N ARG A 213 -6.55 -2.85 24.39
CA ARG A 213 -7.58 -3.13 25.41
C ARG A 213 -8.35 -4.42 25.16
N LYS A 214 -8.57 -4.81 23.90
CA LYS A 214 -9.39 -5.98 23.55
C LYS A 214 -8.52 -7.14 23.02
N LYS A 215 -8.64 -8.32 23.63
CA LYS A 215 -8.03 -9.56 23.12
C LYS A 215 -8.91 -10.20 22.04
N PHE A 216 -8.31 -10.57 20.91
CA PHE A 216 -9.01 -11.26 19.82
C PHE A 216 -9.07 -12.76 20.07
N LYS A 217 -10.22 -13.38 19.78
CA LYS A 217 -10.40 -14.84 19.84
C LYS A 217 -9.97 -15.56 18.55
N SER A 218 -9.89 -14.85 17.42
CA SER A 218 -9.63 -15.46 16.10
C SER A 218 -8.18 -15.26 15.66
N ALA A 219 -7.48 -16.37 15.37
CA ALA A 219 -6.11 -16.36 14.83
C ALA A 219 -6.02 -15.73 13.42
N ALA A 220 -7.12 -15.67 12.68
CA ALA A 220 -7.14 -15.01 11.37
C ALA A 220 -7.15 -13.49 11.52
N ASP A 221 -7.91 -12.96 12.48
CA ASP A 221 -7.98 -11.53 12.74
C ASP A 221 -6.69 -10.99 13.35
N ASP A 222 -6.04 -11.75 14.23
CA ASP A 222 -4.75 -11.38 14.81
C ASP A 222 -3.68 -11.13 13.74
N LYS A 223 -3.61 -12.00 12.73
CA LYS A 223 -2.68 -11.84 11.59
C LYS A 223 -2.94 -10.57 10.81
N ILE A 224 -4.20 -10.27 10.51
CA ILE A 224 -4.54 -9.06 9.75
C ILE A 224 -4.29 -7.81 10.58
N ASN A 225 -4.63 -7.83 11.86
CA ASN A 225 -4.35 -6.71 12.77
C ASN A 225 -2.84 -6.45 12.90
N LYS A 226 -2.03 -7.51 12.86
CA LYS A 226 -0.57 -7.37 12.82
C LYS A 226 -0.09 -6.68 11.54
N THR A 227 -0.62 -7.06 10.38
CA THR A 227 -0.34 -6.37 9.11
C THR A 227 -0.76 -4.90 9.15
N VAL A 228 -1.97 -4.60 9.63
CA VAL A 228 -2.49 -3.23 9.76
C VAL A 228 -1.64 -2.39 10.71
N ARG A 229 -1.15 -2.98 11.81
CA ARG A 229 -0.22 -2.32 12.74
C ARG A 229 1.12 -1.99 12.06
N TYR A 230 1.67 -2.89 11.24
CA TYR A 230 2.89 -2.60 10.48
C TYR A 230 2.66 -1.48 9.46
N LEU A 231 1.54 -1.51 8.74
CA LEU A 231 1.14 -0.46 7.80
C LEU A 231 1.15 0.91 8.48
N PHE A 232 0.54 0.99 9.66
CA PHE A 232 0.48 2.22 10.46
C PHE A 232 1.87 2.75 10.82
N TYR A 233 2.76 1.90 11.35
CA TYR A 233 4.11 2.31 11.75
C TYR A 233 4.95 2.75 10.55
N ILE A 234 4.88 2.02 9.44
CA ILE A 234 5.62 2.38 8.23
C ILE A 234 5.15 3.74 7.71
N ARG A 235 3.84 4.00 7.72
CA ARG A 235 3.31 5.29 7.29
C ARG A 235 3.75 6.46 8.17
N ILE A 236 3.82 6.26 9.49
CA ILE A 236 4.40 7.28 10.39
C ILE A 236 5.84 7.58 9.98
N LEU A 237 6.65 6.54 9.82
CA LEU A 237 8.09 6.67 9.56
C LEU A 237 8.41 7.24 8.18
N MET A 238 7.71 6.77 7.13
CA MET A 238 8.04 7.06 5.74
C MET A 238 7.30 8.26 5.16
N GLU A 239 6.17 8.66 5.75
CA GLU A 239 5.39 9.79 5.24
C GLU A 239 5.22 10.91 6.27
N PHE A 240 4.66 10.60 7.44
CA PHE A 240 4.34 11.66 8.40
C PHE A 240 5.59 12.37 8.95
N LEU A 241 6.58 11.62 9.44
CA LEU A 241 7.79 12.21 10.01
C LEU A 241 8.56 13.07 9.00
N PRO A 242 8.85 12.62 7.76
CA PRO A 242 9.51 13.46 6.77
C PRO A 242 8.73 14.73 6.42
N VAL A 243 7.40 14.65 6.29
CA VAL A 243 6.56 15.82 5.96
C VAL A 243 6.53 16.83 7.11
N VAL A 244 6.39 16.37 8.35
CA VAL A 244 6.44 17.24 9.54
C VAL A 244 7.82 17.89 9.66
N THR A 245 8.89 17.11 9.45
CA THR A 245 10.27 17.61 9.52
C THR A 245 10.52 18.67 8.45
N ASP A 246 10.12 18.43 7.20
CA ASP A 246 10.23 19.41 6.11
C ASP A 246 9.42 20.68 6.40
N THR A 247 8.22 20.54 6.98
CA THR A 247 7.37 21.68 7.35
C THR A 247 8.03 22.53 8.45
N ILE A 248 8.56 21.90 9.50
CA ILE A 248 9.24 22.60 10.60
C ILE A 248 10.49 23.30 10.07
N VAL A 249 11.36 22.58 9.33
CA VAL A 249 12.61 23.15 8.81
C VAL A 249 12.34 24.28 7.82
N SER A 250 11.32 24.12 6.96
CA SER A 250 10.90 25.16 6.03
C SER A 250 10.39 26.42 6.73
N LYS A 251 9.61 26.27 7.81
CA LYS A 251 9.07 27.42 8.55
C LYS A 251 10.12 28.09 9.45
N THR A 252 11.01 27.33 10.06
CA THR A 252 12.02 27.84 10.99
C THR A 252 13.23 28.43 10.27
N PHE A 253 13.72 27.76 9.22
CA PHE A 253 14.97 28.13 8.55
C PHE A 253 14.77 28.66 7.12
N GLY A 254 13.56 28.59 6.56
CA GLY A 254 13.32 28.93 5.15
C GLY A 254 13.87 27.91 4.16
N ILE A 255 14.27 26.73 4.65
CA ILE A 255 14.95 25.68 3.90
C ILE A 255 13.96 24.53 3.64
N TYR A 256 13.78 24.15 2.37
CA TYR A 256 12.98 22.97 2.00
C TYR A 256 13.91 21.78 1.86
N ILE A 257 13.82 20.79 2.76
CA ILE A 257 14.65 19.57 2.74
C ILE A 257 14.44 18.82 1.43
N THR A 258 13.21 18.85 0.90
CA THR A 258 12.85 18.32 -0.43
C THR A 258 13.70 18.86 -1.57
N SER A 259 14.26 20.06 -1.43
CA SER A 259 15.16 20.64 -2.44
C SER A 259 16.60 20.11 -2.35
N TYR A 260 17.00 19.49 -1.24
CA TYR A 260 18.36 18.99 -0.98
C TYR A 260 18.46 17.48 -1.15
N ILE A 261 17.56 16.76 -0.48
CA ILE A 261 17.57 15.29 -0.46
C ILE A 261 16.99 14.75 -1.75
N GLY A 262 16.04 15.49 -2.36
CA GLY A 262 15.33 15.08 -3.56
C GLY A 262 13.90 14.63 -3.26
N PRO A 263 13.26 13.95 -4.22
CA PRO A 263 11.92 13.40 -4.08
C PRO A 263 11.85 12.18 -3.14
N TYR A 264 12.32 12.31 -1.89
CA TYR A 264 12.25 11.26 -0.86
C TYR A 264 10.84 10.71 -0.66
N THR A 265 9.80 11.49 -1.00
CA THR A 265 8.40 11.06 -0.93
C THR A 265 8.05 9.96 -1.93
N ILE A 266 8.79 9.84 -3.04
CA ILE A 266 8.66 8.76 -4.03
C ILE A 266 9.28 7.49 -3.45
N VAL A 267 10.51 7.59 -2.94
CA VAL A 267 11.20 6.46 -2.29
C VAL A 267 10.39 5.94 -1.11
N GLY A 268 9.95 6.84 -0.21
CA GLY A 268 9.15 6.49 0.96
C GLY A 268 7.83 5.79 0.59
N TYR A 269 7.17 6.23 -0.49
CA TYR A 269 5.96 5.59 -0.99
C TYR A 269 6.22 4.20 -1.59
N ALA A 270 7.30 4.03 -2.35
CA ALA A 270 7.72 2.74 -2.87
C ALA A 270 8.08 1.77 -1.73
N VAL A 271 8.79 2.23 -0.70
CA VAL A 271 9.11 1.46 0.51
C VAL A 271 7.83 1.06 1.24
N GLU A 272 6.89 1.99 1.43
CA GLU A 272 5.61 1.73 2.08
C GLU A 272 4.84 0.63 1.35
N CYS A 273 4.68 0.75 0.03
CA CYS A 273 3.99 -0.24 -0.80
C CYS A 273 4.69 -1.61 -0.75
N THR A 274 6.01 -1.63 -0.94
CA THR A 274 6.84 -2.85 -0.89
C THR A 274 6.69 -3.57 0.45
N ALA A 275 6.86 -2.83 1.54
CA ALA A 275 6.82 -3.38 2.89
C ALA A 275 5.41 -3.86 3.27
N SER A 276 4.36 -3.17 2.82
CA SER A 276 2.97 -3.56 3.00
C SER A 276 2.68 -4.91 2.34
N ILE A 277 3.05 -5.05 1.07
CA ILE A 277 2.88 -6.28 0.29
C ILE A 277 3.74 -7.42 0.87
N PHE A 278 4.99 -7.13 1.23
CA PHE A 278 5.89 -8.08 1.87
C PHE A 278 5.35 -8.61 3.21
N SER A 279 4.81 -7.73 4.04
CA SER A 279 4.22 -8.10 5.33
C SER A 279 3.08 -9.11 5.16
N TYR A 280 2.26 -8.93 4.12
CA TYR A 280 1.19 -9.86 3.79
C TYR A 280 1.70 -11.16 3.20
N TYR A 281 2.69 -11.11 2.29
CA TYR A 281 3.33 -12.31 1.75
C TYR A 281 3.88 -13.22 2.86
N LYS A 282 4.49 -12.64 3.91
CA LYS A 282 4.94 -13.39 5.09
C LYS A 282 3.79 -14.05 5.85
N VAL A 283 2.65 -13.37 5.99
CA VAL A 283 1.45 -13.92 6.64
C VAL A 283 0.88 -15.09 5.83
N LEU A 284 0.88 -15.00 4.49
CA LEU A 284 0.39 -16.03 3.60
C LEU A 284 1.31 -17.27 3.60
N SER A 285 2.62 -17.07 3.48
CA SER A 285 3.61 -18.16 3.40
C SER A 285 3.62 -19.05 4.65
N ARG A 286 3.32 -18.49 5.83
CA ARG A 286 3.20 -19.26 7.08
C ARG A 286 1.98 -20.18 7.13
N LYS A 287 0.95 -19.96 6.29
CA LYS A 287 -0.23 -20.86 6.24
C LYS A 287 0.09 -22.16 5.50
N THR A 288 0.78 -22.06 4.37
CA THR A 288 1.08 -23.21 3.51
C THR A 288 1.95 -24.25 4.21
N HIS A 289 2.96 -23.82 4.98
CA HIS A 289 3.81 -24.74 5.74
C HIS A 289 3.05 -25.55 6.79
N LYS A 290 2.11 -24.94 7.51
CA LYS A 290 1.35 -25.65 8.55
C LYS A 290 0.43 -26.73 7.98
N VAL A 291 -0.15 -26.50 6.81
CA VAL A 291 -1.00 -27.50 6.14
C VAL A 291 -0.15 -28.66 5.63
N GLY A 292 1.03 -28.39 5.07
CA GLY A 292 1.96 -29.44 4.62
C GLY A 292 2.44 -30.33 5.77
N THR A 293 2.81 -29.76 6.92
CA THR A 293 3.24 -30.53 8.09
C THR A 293 2.09 -31.33 8.72
N ALA A 294 0.88 -30.75 8.79
CA ALA A 294 -0.29 -31.45 9.33
C ALA A 294 -0.73 -32.60 8.42
N MET A 295 -0.66 -32.41 7.10
CA MET A 295 -0.94 -33.47 6.13
C MET A 295 0.11 -34.59 6.22
N LYS A 296 1.39 -34.26 6.38
CA LYS A 296 2.46 -35.24 6.59
C LYS A 296 2.27 -36.02 7.89
N SER A 297 1.91 -35.36 9.00
CA SER A 297 1.63 -36.05 10.27
C SER A 297 0.40 -36.96 10.20
N SER A 298 -0.66 -36.54 9.51
CA SER A 298 -1.84 -37.39 9.33
C SER A 298 -1.55 -38.60 8.44
N LEU A 299 -0.68 -38.46 7.43
CA LEU A 299 -0.24 -39.56 6.58
C LEU A 299 0.63 -40.56 7.37
N GLU A 300 1.55 -40.08 8.21
CA GLU A 300 2.39 -40.93 9.07
C GLU A 300 1.58 -41.68 10.13
N ILE A 301 0.55 -41.05 10.71
CA ILE A 301 -0.38 -41.73 11.64
C ILE A 301 -1.20 -42.79 10.89
N GLY A 302 -1.71 -42.49 9.68
CA GLY A 302 -2.42 -43.45 8.86
C GLY A 302 -1.58 -44.68 8.50
N LEU A 303 -0.32 -44.49 8.13
CA LEU A 303 0.62 -45.57 7.81
C LEU A 303 0.96 -46.44 9.02
N ARG A 304 1.07 -45.86 10.23
CA ARG A 304 1.29 -46.66 11.46
C ARG A 304 0.06 -47.48 11.87
N VAL A 305 -1.15 -47.03 11.56
CA VAL A 305 -2.38 -47.76 11.89
C VAL A 305 -2.59 -48.96 10.95
N CYS A 306 -2.14 -48.89 9.70
CA CYS A 306 -2.18 -50.02 8.75
C CYS A 306 -0.93 -50.93 8.81
N GLY A 307 0.10 -50.58 9.56
CA GLY A 307 1.37 -51.31 9.66
C GLY A 307 1.41 -52.40 10.75
N LYS A 308 0.28 -52.80 11.34
CA LYS A 308 0.26 -54.06 12.11
C LYS A 308 0.14 -55.21 11.13
N PRO A 309 1.09 -56.16 11.09
CA PRO A 309 0.93 -57.37 10.30
C PRO A 309 -0.35 -58.06 10.76
N VAL A 310 -1.31 -58.14 9.83
CA VAL A 310 -2.49 -58.97 9.99
C VAL A 310 -1.96 -60.40 9.92
N ASN A 311 -1.83 -61.05 11.08
CA ASN A 311 -1.70 -62.49 11.13
C ASN A 311 -2.88 -63.07 10.34
N ALA A 312 -2.56 -63.86 9.32
CA ALA A 312 -3.48 -64.31 8.27
C ALA A 312 -4.52 -65.33 8.75
N ASP A 313 -4.59 -65.62 10.05
CA ASP A 313 -5.38 -66.73 10.59
C ASP A 313 -6.46 -66.24 11.56
N SER A 314 -7.47 -65.55 11.04
CA SER A 314 -8.81 -65.59 11.64
C SER A 314 -9.84 -64.92 10.71
N ALA A 315 -10.36 -65.70 9.77
CA ALA A 315 -11.68 -65.47 9.25
C ALA A 315 -12.70 -65.78 10.38
N CYS A 316 -13.38 -64.77 10.93
CA CYS A 316 -14.70 -64.97 11.54
C CYS A 316 -15.41 -63.64 11.83
N SER A 317 -16.47 -63.39 11.06
CA SER A 317 -17.77 -62.87 11.54
C SER A 317 -17.77 -61.83 12.67
N ALA A 318 -17.95 -60.55 12.32
CA ALA A 318 -18.72 -59.63 13.15
C ALA A 318 -19.20 -58.43 12.34
N SER A 319 -20.42 -58.57 11.82
CA SER A 319 -21.34 -57.48 11.59
C SER A 319 -21.41 -56.56 12.81
N ARG A 320 -20.85 -55.35 12.72
CA ARG A 320 -21.26 -54.24 13.59
C ARG A 320 -21.06 -52.92 12.89
N SER A 321 -22.16 -52.42 12.34
CA SER A 321 -22.54 -51.02 12.25
C SER A 321 -21.60 -50.08 13.01
N ARG A 322 -20.57 -49.58 12.33
CA ARG A 322 -19.89 -48.35 12.73
C ARG A 322 -20.34 -47.29 11.76
N ARG A 323 -21.33 -46.55 12.25
CA ARG A 323 -21.70 -45.19 11.86
C ARG A 323 -20.40 -44.39 11.71
N VAL A 324 -19.82 -44.40 10.50
CA VAL A 324 -18.68 -43.55 10.14
C VAL A 324 -19.22 -42.13 10.28
N SER A 325 -18.75 -41.47 11.33
CA SER A 325 -19.04 -40.07 11.60
C SER A 325 -18.70 -39.25 10.35
N LYS A 326 -19.73 -38.79 9.65
CA LYS A 326 -19.72 -37.77 8.58
C LYS A 326 -19.23 -36.40 9.09
N SER A 327 -18.29 -36.35 10.04
CA SER A 327 -17.82 -35.10 10.66
C SER A 327 -16.50 -34.57 10.07
N VAL A 328 -15.77 -35.36 9.28
CA VAL A 328 -14.48 -34.91 8.69
C VAL A 328 -14.62 -34.44 7.23
N ALA A 329 -15.75 -34.67 6.56
CA ALA A 329 -15.98 -34.24 5.18
C ALA A 329 -16.54 -32.81 5.02
N ASN A 330 -16.79 -32.06 6.11
CA ASN A 330 -17.37 -30.72 6.05
C ASN A 330 -16.36 -29.56 5.96
N TRP A 331 -15.07 -29.82 5.81
CA TRP A 331 -14.06 -28.77 5.59
C TRP A 331 -13.78 -28.47 4.10
N LEU A 332 -14.44 -29.19 3.18
CA LEU A 332 -14.33 -29.00 1.73
C LEU A 332 -15.69 -29.00 1.04
N THR A 333 -16.70 -28.35 1.61
CA THR A 333 -17.85 -27.94 0.78
C THR A 333 -17.45 -26.74 -0.08
N PRO A 334 -17.65 -26.80 -1.40
CA PRO A 334 -17.58 -25.60 -2.22
C PRO A 334 -18.69 -24.68 -1.74
N PHE A 335 -18.35 -23.45 -1.39
CA PHE A 335 -19.31 -22.36 -1.36
C PHE A 335 -19.81 -22.17 -2.80
N THR A 336 -20.85 -22.91 -3.17
CA THR A 336 -21.75 -22.55 -4.26
C THR A 336 -22.49 -21.30 -3.82
N LEU A 337 -22.25 -20.23 -4.56
CA LEU A 337 -23.04 -19.01 -4.63
C LEU A 337 -23.44 -18.88 -6.08
#